data_AF-E6PU50-F1
#
_entry.id   AF-E6PU50-F1
#
_cell.length_a   1.000
_cell.length_b   1.000
_cell.length_c   1.000
_cell.angle_alpha   90.00
_cell.angle_beta   90.00
_cell.angle_gamma   90.00
#
_symmetry.space_group_name_H-M   'P 1'
#
loop_
_entity.id
_entity.type
_entity.pdbx_description
1 polymer ?
#
loop_
_entity_poly.entity_id
_entity_poly.type
_entity_poly.pdbx_seq_one_letter_code
_entity_poly.pdbx_strand_id
1 'polypeptide(L)' 'MSASKPETDSTDAHACWHDNVAMLTALREAAAQALDLARETGTPCWVRRDGKMVNIGAPLPSTQTTTKSTA' A
#
# COMPACT_ATOMS: atom_id res chain seq x y z
N MET A 1 -10.95 -2.15 -53.14
CA MET A 1 -9.85 -2.49 -52.20
C MET A 1 -10.44 -2.46 -50.80
N SER A 2 -10.85 -3.62 -50.29
CA SER A 2 -11.54 -3.74 -49.00
C SER A 2 -10.52 -3.71 -47.87
N ALA A 3 -10.63 -2.74 -46.97
CA ALA A 3 -9.82 -2.69 -45.75
C ALA A 3 -10.49 -3.57 -44.69
N SER A 4 -9.96 -4.78 -44.49
CA SER A 4 -10.31 -5.63 -43.35
C SER A 4 -9.76 -4.97 -42.09
N LYS A 5 -10.66 -4.54 -41.19
CA LYS A 5 -10.30 -4.17 -39.82
C LYS A 5 -9.87 -5.44 -39.08
N PRO A 6 -8.73 -5.45 -38.36
CA PRO A 6 -8.43 -6.57 -37.46
C PRO A 6 -9.38 -6.49 -36.27
N GLU A 7 -10.25 -7.48 -36.16
CA GLU A 7 -11.04 -7.74 -34.96
C GLU A 7 -10.08 -8.03 -33.81
N THR A 8 -10.15 -7.21 -32.77
CA THR A 8 -9.38 -7.39 -31.55
C THR A 8 -10.04 -8.52 -30.79
N ASP A 9 -9.57 -9.74 -31.06
CA ASP A 9 -9.99 -10.95 -30.35
C ASP A 9 -9.61 -10.80 -28.88
N SER A 10 -10.64 -10.62 -28.06
CA SER A 10 -10.59 -10.46 -26.62
C SER A 10 -10.32 -11.82 -25.97
N THR A 11 -9.10 -12.30 -26.12
CA THR A 11 -8.58 -13.52 -25.47
C THR A 11 -7.20 -13.13 -24.95
N ASP A 12 -6.99 -12.81 -23.67
CA ASP A 12 -6.71 -13.80 -22.64
C ASP A 12 -6.64 -13.11 -21.26
N ALA A 13 -7.78 -12.83 -20.62
CA ALA A 13 -7.80 -12.29 -19.25
C ALA A 13 -7.62 -13.38 -18.17
N HIS A 14 -7.30 -14.62 -18.56
CA HIS A 14 -7.24 -15.77 -17.67
C HIS A 14 -5.82 -16.27 -17.36
N ALA A 15 -4.77 -15.74 -18.00
CA ALA A 15 -3.38 -16.13 -17.74
C ALA A 15 -2.77 -15.51 -16.46
N CYS A 16 -3.42 -14.51 -15.84
CA CYS A 16 -2.75 -13.65 -14.87
C CYS A 16 -2.77 -14.15 -13.40
N TRP A 17 -3.44 -15.25 -13.07
CA TRP A 17 -3.61 -15.63 -11.65
C TRP A 17 -2.34 -16.09 -10.95
N HIS A 18 -1.33 -16.59 -11.66
CA HIS A 18 -0.05 -16.99 -11.04
C HIS A 18 0.91 -15.82 -10.81
N ASP A 19 0.99 -14.86 -11.74
CA ASP A 19 1.82 -13.65 -11.57
C ASP A 19 1.31 -12.72 -10.46
N ASN A 20 0.00 -12.76 -10.19
CA ASN A 20 -0.59 -11.97 -9.12
C ASN A 20 0.01 -12.29 -7.73
N VAL A 21 0.36 -13.54 -7.44
CA VAL A 21 0.88 -13.91 -6.11
C VAL A 21 2.30 -13.37 -5.89
N ALA A 22 3.18 -13.50 -6.89
CA ALA A 22 4.53 -12.96 -6.83
C ALA A 22 4.52 -11.43 -6.78
N MET A 23 3.69 -10.79 -7.62
CA MET A 23 3.51 -9.33 -7.64
C MET A 23 2.98 -8.80 -6.30
N LEU A 24 1.97 -9.45 -5.72
CA LEU A 24 1.42 -9.06 -4.42
C LEU A 24 2.46 -9.21 -3.30
N THR A 25 3.35 -10.20 -3.40
CA THR A 25 4.43 -10.38 -2.42
C THR A 25 5.44 -9.24 -2.51
N ALA A 26 5.93 -8.93 -3.71
CA ALA A 26 6.85 -7.81 -3.93
C ALA A 26 6.23 -6.47 -3.49
N LEU A 27 4.93 -6.26 -3.74
CA LEU A 27 4.21 -5.06 -3.32
C LEU A 27 4.15 -4.93 -1.79
N ARG A 28 3.95 -6.04 -1.07
CA ARG A 28 3.93 -6.05 0.39
C ARG A 28 5.29 -5.70 0.97
N GLU A 29 6.36 -6.23 0.40
CA GLU A 29 7.73 -5.92 0.83
C GLU A 29 8.08 -4.44 0.59
N ALA A 30 7.77 -3.92 -0.60
CA ALA A 30 7.98 -2.51 -0.91
C ALA A 30 7.16 -1.58 0.01
N ALA A 31 5.91 -1.95 0.31
CA ALA A 31 5.07 -1.20 1.24
C ALA A 31 5.62 -1.21 2.67
N ALA A 32 6.22 -2.32 3.11
CA ALA A 32 6.87 -2.41 4.42
C ALA A 32 8.10 -1.48 4.50
N GLN A 33 8.97 -1.53 3.50
CA GLN A 33 10.15 -0.65 3.45
C GLN A 33 9.76 0.84 3.39
N ALA A 34 8.75 1.19 2.60
CA ALA A 34 8.25 2.55 2.54
C ALA A 34 7.67 3.03 3.89
N LEU A 35 7.01 2.14 4.63
CA LEU A 35 6.48 2.43 5.96
C LEU A 35 7.60 2.69 6.97
N ASP A 36 8.66 1.88 6.94
CA ASP A 36 9.81 2.05 7.83
C ASP A 36 10.53 3.38 7.55
N LEU A 37 10.77 3.70 6.27
CA LEU A 37 11.32 4.99 5.88
C LEU A 37 10.43 6.17 6.30
N ALA A 38 9.11 6.01 6.18
CA ALA A 38 8.16 7.04 6.60
C ALA A 38 8.23 7.30 8.11
N ARG A 39 8.38 6.25 8.91
CA ARG A 39 8.57 6.37 10.37
C ARG A 39 9.88 7.06 10.73
N GLU A 40 10.96 6.74 10.03
CA GLU A 40 12.28 7.36 10.24
C GLU A 40 12.29 8.85 9.89
N THR A 41 11.66 9.21 8.77
CA THR A 41 11.63 10.58 8.27
C THR A 41 10.51 11.43 8.89
N GLY A 42 9.60 10.82 9.66
CA GLY A 42 8.39 11.46 10.14
C GLY A 42 7.38 11.78 9.01
N THR A 43 7.52 11.13 7.85
CA THR A 43 6.60 11.29 6.73
C THR A 43 5.25 10.65 7.07
N PRO A 44 4.11 11.35 6.93
CA PRO A 44 2.82 10.76 7.22
C PRO A 44 2.43 9.73 6.16
N CYS A 45 2.06 8.52 6.58
CA CYS A 45 1.52 7.48 5.70
C CYS A 45 0.10 7.15 6.12
N TRP A 46 -0.88 7.47 5.27
CA TRP A 46 -2.29 7.27 5.57
C TRP A 46 -2.86 6.05 4.87
N VAL A 47 -3.58 5.22 5.61
CA VAL A 47 -4.32 4.08 5.07
C VAL A 47 -5.76 4.14 5.54
N ARG A 48 -6.69 3.64 4.70
CA ARG A 48 -8.09 3.52 5.07
C ARG A 48 -8.31 2.17 5.74
N ARG A 49 -8.63 2.16 7.03
CA ARG A 49 -8.92 0.98 7.85
C ARG A 49 -10.31 1.13 8.47
N ASP A 50 -11.20 0.17 8.23
CA ASP A 50 -12.57 0.18 8.77
C ASP A 50 -13.33 1.49 8.48
N GLY A 51 -13.15 2.00 7.27
CA GLY A 51 -13.76 3.26 6.82
C GLY A 51 -13.10 4.54 7.37
N LYS A 52 -12.11 4.44 8.26
CA LYS A 52 -11.39 5.56 8.86
C LYS A 52 -10.00 5.72 8.25
N MET A 53 -9.51 6.96 8.16
CA MET A 53 -8.13 7.25 7.78
C MET A 53 -7.23 7.11 9.02
N VAL A 54 -6.17 6.30 8.89
CA VAL A 54 -5.20 6.02 9.97
C VAL A 54 -3.80 6.37 9.47
N ASN A 55 -3.07 7.20 10.22
CA ASN A 55 -1.66 7.43 9.95
C ASN A 55 -0.83 6.31 10.57
N ILE A 56 -0.25 5.45 9.72
CA ILE A 56 0.62 4.34 10.11
C ILE A 56 2.11 4.70 10.08
N GLY A 57 2.46 5.79 9.40
CA GLY A 57 3.83 6.33 9.34
C GLY A 57 4.18 7.23 10.53
N ALA A 58 3.21 7.54 11.40
CA ALA A 58 3.49 8.25 12.63
C ALA A 58 4.51 7.47 13.47
N PRO A 59 5.50 8.14 14.10
CA PRO A 59 6.37 7.52 15.08
C PRO A 59 5.50 6.81 16.12
N LEU A 60 5.86 5.56 16.45
CA LEU A 60 5.19 4.85 17.53
C LEU A 60 5.23 5.74 18.77
N PRO A 61 4.10 5.95 19.47
CA PRO A 61 4.14 6.71 20.71
C PRO A 61 5.10 5.96 21.63
N SER A 62 6.25 6.57 21.90
CA SER A 62 6.98 6.23 23.11
C SER A 62 5.97 6.37 24.23
N THR A 63 5.85 5.36 25.09
CA THR A 63 5.04 5.43 26.31
C THR A 63 5.51 6.63 27.11
N GLN A 64 4.98 7.81 26.82
CA GLN A 64 5.09 8.98 27.64
C GLN A 64 4.20 8.67 28.83
N THR A 65 4.84 8.14 29.86
CA THR A 65 4.36 8.16 31.23
C THR A 65 3.76 9.54 31.48
N THR A 66 2.43 9.62 31.52
CA THR A 66 1.73 10.81 31.99
C THR A 66 2.05 10.95 33.48
N THR A 67 3.20 11.55 33.82
CA THR A 67 3.38 12.20 35.11
C THR A 67 2.47 13.42 35.06
N LYS A 68 1.26 13.23 35.60
CA LYS A 68 0.35 14.30 35.97
C LYS A 68 1.08 15.21 36.98
N SER A 69 1.79 16.21 36.47
CA SER A 69 2.26 17.35 37.25
C SER A 69 1.06 18.26 37.44
N THR A 70 0.37 18.10 38.57
CA THR A 70 -0.57 19.09 39.08
C THR A 70 0.13 19.76 40.25
N ALA A 71 0.36 21.07 40.06
CA ALA A 71 0.87 21.99 41.06
C ALA A 71 -0.06 22.11 42.28
#